data_AF-A0A3M7SFE6-F1
#
_entry.id   AF-A0A3M7SFE6-F1
#
_cell.length_a   1.000
_cell.length_b   1.000
_cell.length_c   1.000
_cell.angle_alpha   90.00
_cell.angle_beta   90.00
_cell.angle_gamma   90.00
#
_symmetry.space_group_name_H-M   'P 1'
#
loop_
_entity.id
_entity.type
_entity.pdbx_description
1 polymer ?
#
loop_
_entity_poly.entity_id
_entity_poly.type
_entity_poly.pdbx_seq_one_letter_code
_entity_poly.pdbx_strand_id
1 'polypeptide(L)'
;MKITRLMLLLKFLSFANSLVQNHLKNFGNFKTKKLSDCKAELDDGRIVDLSSLDNPSNPISVIYENQEYFYNPCTAIECDPNSIKNTAICQKIKDSHEEYNCGEQNTAFFDFKNNNLYISYTSRDRPAKNYFLNLKSPCCCPNKCNGKKPTKSGGLSLGSVLLIM
;
A
#
# COMPACT_ATOMS: atom_id res chain seq x y z
N MET A 1 -6.15 -13.18 -69.49
CA MET A 1 -5.21 -12.44 -68.63
C MET A 1 -5.83 -12.23 -67.25
N LYS A 2 -5.47 -13.04 -66.26
CA LYS A 2 -5.61 -12.76 -64.83
C LYS A 2 -4.47 -13.48 -64.11
N ILE A 3 -3.80 -12.73 -63.26
CA ILE A 3 -2.42 -12.92 -62.82
C ILE A 3 -2.37 -13.88 -61.62
N THR A 4 -1.56 -14.93 -61.75
CA THR A 4 -1.05 -15.77 -60.67
C THR A 4 -0.06 -14.98 -59.83
N ARG A 5 -0.26 -14.84 -58.51
CA ARG A 5 0.81 -14.51 -57.54
C ARG A 5 0.48 -15.20 -56.21
N LEU A 6 1.14 -16.33 -55.93
CA LEU A 6 2.45 -16.42 -55.25
C LEU A 6 2.30 -16.19 -53.75
N MET A 7 2.07 -17.31 -53.06
CA MET A 7 2.16 -17.51 -51.63
C MET A 7 3.63 -17.29 -51.23
N LEU A 8 3.96 -16.08 -50.76
CA LEU A 8 5.29 -15.80 -50.21
C LEU A 8 5.26 -16.04 -48.70
N LEU A 9 5.81 -17.19 -48.32
CA LEU A 9 6.27 -17.54 -46.98
C LEU A 9 7.07 -16.40 -46.36
N LEU A 10 6.43 -15.64 -45.48
CA LEU A 10 7.10 -14.76 -44.53
C LEU A 10 7.09 -15.45 -43.17
N LYS A 11 7.89 -16.52 -43.08
CA LYS A 11 8.55 -16.94 -41.83
C LYS A 11 9.53 -15.83 -41.45
N PHE A 12 9.02 -14.71 -40.98
CA PHE A 12 9.85 -13.72 -40.31
C PHE A 12 10.12 -14.23 -38.90
N LEU A 13 11.35 -14.72 -38.74
CA LEU A 13 12.13 -14.78 -37.51
C LEU A 13 11.55 -13.91 -36.38
N SER A 14 10.87 -14.52 -35.40
CA SER A 14 10.73 -13.92 -34.08
C SER A 14 11.73 -14.57 -33.12
N PHE A 15 13.02 -14.44 -33.43
CA PHE A 15 14.05 -14.37 -32.40
C PHE A 15 13.98 -12.97 -31.76
N ALA A 16 12.86 -12.69 -31.09
CA ALA A 16 12.70 -11.55 -30.22
C ALA A 16 12.64 -12.07 -28.79
N ASN A 17 13.84 -12.23 -28.22
CA ASN A 17 14.16 -12.11 -26.80
C ASN A 17 13.28 -12.87 -25.80
N SER A 18 13.75 -14.07 -25.43
CA SER A 18 13.56 -14.65 -24.09
C SER A 18 13.81 -13.62 -22.95
N LEU A 19 14.63 -12.60 -23.19
CA LEU A 19 14.89 -11.50 -22.26
C LEU A 19 13.67 -10.61 -21.94
N VAL A 20 12.72 -10.45 -22.87
CA VAL A 20 11.52 -9.60 -22.65
C VAL A 20 10.44 -10.36 -21.89
N GLN A 21 10.34 -11.67 -22.06
CA GLN A 21 9.39 -12.47 -21.27
C GLN A 21 9.82 -12.66 -19.81
N ASN A 22 11.11 -12.52 -19.48
CA ASN A 22 11.56 -12.53 -18.08
C ASN A 22 11.21 -11.23 -17.32
N HIS A 23 10.98 -10.12 -18.03
CA HIS A 23 10.62 -8.86 -17.40
C HIS A 23 9.10 -8.70 -17.13
N LEU A 24 8.27 -9.57 -17.73
CA LEU A 24 6.81 -9.58 -17.56
C LEU A 24 6.31 -10.67 -16.60
N LYS A 25 7.19 -11.50 -16.02
CA LYS A 25 6.80 -12.66 -15.19
C LYS A 25 6.60 -12.42 -13.70
N ASN A 26 6.86 -11.22 -13.18
CA ASN A 26 6.79 -10.99 -11.73
C ASN A 26 5.61 -10.10 -11.29
N PHE A 27 4.44 -10.25 -11.92
CA PHE A 27 3.18 -9.95 -11.22
C PHE A 27 2.81 -11.13 -10.31
N GLY A 28 3.71 -11.44 -9.37
CA GLY A 28 3.53 -12.52 -8.41
C GLY A 28 2.62 -12.08 -7.26
N ASN A 29 1.78 -12.99 -6.80
CA ASN A 29 1.26 -12.94 -5.44
C ASN A 29 2.36 -13.51 -4.55
N PHE A 30 2.97 -12.67 -3.73
CA PHE A 30 4.06 -13.07 -2.85
C PHE A 30 3.49 -13.31 -1.47
N LYS A 31 3.85 -14.42 -0.82
CA LYS A 31 3.54 -14.58 0.59
C LYS A 31 4.36 -13.56 1.37
N THR A 32 3.78 -13.08 2.46
CA THR A 32 4.35 -12.04 3.32
C THR A 32 4.60 -12.61 4.71
N LYS A 33 5.72 -12.21 5.31
CA LYS A 33 6.03 -12.46 6.71
C LYS A 33 6.19 -11.11 7.40
N LYS A 34 5.34 -10.84 8.39
CA LYS A 34 5.47 -9.64 9.24
C LYS A 34 6.81 -9.71 9.99
N LEU A 35 7.66 -8.70 9.80
CA LEU A 35 8.92 -8.54 10.56
C LEU A 35 8.75 -7.56 11.73
N SER A 36 7.93 -6.53 11.53
CA SER A 36 7.51 -5.56 12.55
C SER A 36 6.16 -4.95 12.15
N ASP A 37 5.64 -4.00 12.93
CA ASP A 37 4.38 -3.30 12.60
C ASP A 37 4.44 -2.47 11.30
N CYS A 38 5.65 -2.23 10.78
CA CYS A 38 5.88 -1.44 9.56
C CYS A 38 6.78 -2.11 8.52
N LYS A 39 7.16 -3.38 8.74
CA LYS A 39 8.04 -4.11 7.83
C LYS A 39 7.50 -5.50 7.55
N ALA A 40 7.61 -5.90 6.28
CA ALA A 40 7.30 -7.24 5.84
C ALA A 40 8.38 -7.76 4.89
N GLU A 41 8.69 -9.04 5.02
CA GLU A 41 9.53 -9.80 4.09
C GLU A 41 8.62 -10.54 3.11
N LEU A 42 8.94 -10.48 1.82
CA LEU A 42 8.32 -11.29 0.78
C LEU A 42 8.99 -12.67 0.73
N ASP A 43 8.29 -13.69 0.23
CA ASP A 43 8.84 -15.05 0.09
C ASP A 43 10.04 -15.19 -0.86
N ASP A 44 10.31 -14.17 -1.67
CA ASP A 44 11.54 -14.05 -2.48
C ASP A 44 12.69 -13.29 -1.77
N GLY A 45 12.53 -12.98 -0.48
CA GLY A 45 13.53 -12.32 0.37
C GLY A 45 13.60 -10.80 0.23
N ARG A 46 12.79 -10.17 -0.63
CA ARG A 46 12.71 -8.71 -0.70
C ARG A 46 11.97 -8.15 0.52
N ILE A 47 12.32 -6.92 0.93
CA ILE A 47 11.73 -6.29 2.10
C ILE A 47 10.90 -5.08 1.69
N VAL A 48 9.69 -5.00 2.21
CA VAL A 48 8.87 -3.78 2.24
C VAL A 48 9.12 -3.11 3.58
N ASP A 49 9.68 -1.91 3.54
CA ASP A 49 10.01 -1.12 4.74
C ASP A 49 9.33 0.24 4.67
N LEU A 50 8.35 0.46 5.56
CA LEU A 50 7.58 1.69 5.62
C LEU A 50 8.17 2.72 6.58
N SER A 51 9.35 2.47 7.20
CA SER A 51 9.94 3.36 8.22
C SER A 51 10.14 4.80 7.74
N SER A 52 10.37 5.03 6.44
CA SER A 52 10.54 6.40 5.94
C SER A 52 9.22 7.21 5.91
N LEU A 53 8.08 6.52 5.99
CA LEU A 53 6.76 7.12 6.12
C LEU A 53 6.42 7.43 7.59
N ASP A 54 7.26 7.01 8.54
CA ASP A 54 7.02 7.27 9.94
C ASP A 54 7.15 8.76 10.25
N ASN A 55 6.03 9.34 10.70
CA ASN A 55 5.96 10.72 11.15
C ASN A 55 4.77 10.92 12.10
N PRO A 56 4.85 10.46 13.37
CA PRO A 56 3.72 10.54 14.30
C PRO A 56 3.30 11.98 14.63
N SER A 57 4.22 12.95 14.54
CA SER A 57 3.92 14.37 14.76
C SER A 57 3.24 15.05 13.57
N ASN A 58 3.33 14.46 12.38
CA ASN A 58 2.66 14.93 11.17
C ASN A 58 2.25 13.72 10.31
N PRO A 59 1.25 12.95 10.77
CA PRO A 59 0.82 11.74 10.09
C PRO A 59 0.22 12.06 8.72
N ILE A 60 0.16 11.05 7.86
CA ILE A 60 -0.46 11.19 6.54
C ILE A 60 -1.95 11.40 6.76
N SER A 61 -2.54 12.48 6.22
CA SER A 61 -3.98 12.72 6.34
C SER A 61 -4.74 12.77 5.01
N VAL A 62 -6.03 12.46 5.06
CA VAL A 62 -6.99 12.65 3.96
C VAL A 62 -8.33 13.08 4.52
N ILE A 63 -8.97 14.01 3.81
CA ILE A 63 -10.31 14.48 4.12
C ILE A 63 -11.30 13.81 3.15
N TYR A 64 -12.36 13.23 3.70
CA TYR A 64 -13.48 12.67 2.94
C TYR A 64 -14.79 13.08 3.62
N GLU A 65 -15.65 13.77 2.87
CA GLU A 65 -16.87 14.39 3.41
C GLU A 65 -16.56 15.29 4.64
N ASN A 66 -17.18 15.02 5.78
CA ASN A 66 -16.96 15.76 7.04
C ASN A 66 -16.01 15.04 8.00
N GLN A 67 -15.11 14.21 7.48
CA GLN A 67 -14.20 13.37 8.26
C GLN A 67 -12.76 13.53 7.77
N GLU A 68 -11.80 13.57 8.69
CA GLU A 68 -10.37 13.52 8.41
C GLU A 68 -9.78 12.22 8.96
N TYR A 69 -9.03 11.51 8.13
CA TYR A 69 -8.35 10.27 8.50
C TYR A 69 -6.86 10.51 8.55
N PHE A 70 -6.23 10.13 9.66
CA PHE A 70 -4.80 10.20 9.89
C PHE A 70 -4.23 8.80 9.91
N TYR A 71 -3.06 8.61 9.31
CA TYR A 71 -2.38 7.33 9.21
C TYR A 71 -0.89 7.48 9.48
N ASN A 72 -0.36 6.63 10.36
CA ASN A 72 1.07 6.45 10.54
C ASN A 72 1.42 4.95 10.66
N PRO A 73 2.22 4.38 9.74
CA PRO A 73 2.45 2.93 9.68
C PRO A 73 3.30 2.36 10.80
N CYS A 74 4.14 3.17 11.46
CA CYS A 74 5.21 2.65 12.31
C CYS A 74 5.07 3.06 13.78
N THR A 75 4.93 4.36 14.06
CA THR A 75 4.82 4.87 15.44
C THR A 75 3.38 5.25 15.74
N ALA A 76 2.84 4.85 16.90
CA ALA A 76 1.44 5.10 17.22
C ALA A 76 1.13 6.60 17.19
N ILE A 77 -0.04 6.96 16.66
CA ILE A 77 -0.58 8.31 16.72
C ILE A 77 -1.59 8.43 17.85
N GLU A 78 -1.67 9.61 18.45
CA GLU A 78 -2.72 9.92 19.41
C GLU A 78 -4.04 10.11 18.67
N CYS A 79 -5.07 9.36 19.08
CA CYS A 79 -6.37 9.39 18.43
C CYS A 79 -7.51 9.77 19.34
N ASP A 80 -7.49 9.34 20.59
CA ASP A 80 -8.35 9.84 21.66
C ASP A 80 -7.47 9.88 22.92
N PRO A 81 -7.54 10.93 23.76
CA PRO A 81 -6.80 11.00 25.03
C PRO A 81 -7.00 9.79 25.94
N ASN A 82 -8.11 9.04 25.79
CA ASN A 82 -8.40 7.82 26.55
C ASN A 82 -8.06 6.53 25.80
N SER A 83 -7.66 6.61 24.53
CA SER A 83 -7.36 5.44 23.71
C SER A 83 -6.01 4.81 24.07
N ILE A 84 -5.91 3.51 23.79
CA ILE A 84 -4.64 2.78 23.88
C ILE A 84 -3.66 3.44 22.90
N LYS A 85 -2.42 3.73 23.36
CA LYS A 85 -1.32 4.30 22.56
C LYS A 85 -0.76 3.31 21.53
N ASN A 86 -1.61 2.85 20.63
CA ASN A 86 -1.30 1.83 19.63
C ASN A 86 -2.05 2.11 18.31
N THR A 87 -2.62 3.29 18.13
CA THR A 87 -3.42 3.64 16.96
C THR A 87 -2.52 3.86 15.74
N ALA A 88 -2.77 3.10 14.67
CA ALA A 88 -2.18 3.32 13.34
C ALA A 88 -3.01 4.32 12.54
N ILE A 89 -4.34 4.25 12.68
CA ILE A 89 -5.30 5.01 11.89
C ILE A 89 -6.32 5.67 12.82
N CYS A 90 -6.42 7.00 12.73
CA CYS A 90 -7.37 7.77 13.48
C CYS A 90 -8.35 8.47 12.55
N GLN A 91 -9.64 8.41 12.85
CA GLN A 91 -10.65 9.21 12.20
C GLN A 91 -11.09 10.33 13.14
N LYS A 92 -11.17 11.56 12.63
CA LYS A 92 -11.73 12.71 13.33
C LYS A 92 -12.92 13.26 12.56
N ILE A 93 -14.03 13.51 13.25
CA ILE A 93 -15.18 14.18 12.65
C ILE A 93 -14.93 15.69 12.71
N LYS A 94 -15.00 16.35 11.56
CA LYS A 94 -14.83 17.81 11.48
C LYS A 94 -15.98 18.50 12.21
N ASP A 95 -15.65 19.57 12.93
CA ASP A 95 -16.58 20.34 13.78
C ASP A 95 -17.17 19.55 14.97
N SER A 96 -16.59 18.39 15.29
CA SER A 96 -16.93 17.58 16.47
C SER A 96 -15.66 17.27 17.28
N HIS A 97 -15.84 16.91 18.55
CA HIS A 97 -14.78 16.35 19.40
C HIS A 97 -14.71 14.82 19.31
N GLU A 98 -15.48 14.22 18.41
CA GLU A 98 -15.49 12.77 18.22
C GLU A 98 -14.31 12.31 17.38
N GLU A 99 -13.51 11.43 17.98
CA GLU A 99 -12.36 10.78 17.37
C GLU A 99 -12.50 9.26 17.52
N TYR A 100 -12.05 8.50 16.53
CA TYR A 100 -12.23 7.05 16.45
C TYR A 100 -10.94 6.35 16.03
N ASN A 101 -10.50 5.39 16.83
CA ASN A 101 -9.44 4.48 16.45
C ASN A 101 -9.97 3.48 15.40
N CYS A 102 -9.48 3.61 14.17
CA CYS A 102 -9.87 2.76 13.05
C CYS A 102 -8.87 1.63 12.77
N GLY A 103 -7.80 1.49 13.56
CA GLY A 103 -6.84 0.41 13.39
C GLY A 103 -5.67 0.49 14.36
N GLU A 104 -5.33 -0.63 14.98
CA GLU A 104 -4.23 -0.79 15.93
C GLU A 104 -2.94 -1.31 15.24
N GLN A 105 -1.77 -0.73 15.52
CA GLN A 105 -0.49 -1.06 14.84
C GLN A 105 -0.08 -2.52 14.98
N ASN A 106 -0.18 -3.08 16.19
CA ASN A 106 0.14 -4.48 16.43
C ASN A 106 -0.71 -5.47 15.60
N THR A 107 -1.87 -5.04 15.10
CA THR A 107 -2.76 -5.85 14.25
C THR A 107 -2.44 -5.78 12.75
N ALA A 108 -1.41 -5.01 12.37
CA ALA A 108 -0.99 -4.88 10.98
C ALA A 108 -0.79 -6.25 10.33
N PHE A 109 -1.55 -6.52 9.27
CA PHE A 109 -1.41 -7.69 8.42
C PHE A 109 -1.06 -7.24 7.01
N PHE A 110 0.00 -7.83 6.45
CA PHE A 110 0.54 -7.44 5.15
C PHE A 110 0.15 -8.49 4.10
N ASP A 111 -0.25 -8.04 2.92
CA ASP A 111 -0.46 -8.88 1.73
C ASP A 111 0.16 -8.17 0.52
N PHE A 112 0.83 -8.90 -0.36
CA PHE A 112 1.49 -8.31 -1.52
C PHE A 112 1.09 -9.07 -2.79
N LYS A 113 0.24 -8.42 -3.60
CA LYS A 113 -0.36 -9.01 -4.79
C LYS A 113 -0.42 -8.01 -5.93
N ASN A 114 -0.24 -8.49 -7.15
CA ASN A 114 -0.24 -7.66 -8.36
C ASN A 114 0.67 -6.42 -8.23
N ASN A 115 1.83 -6.59 -7.61
CA ASN A 115 2.81 -5.52 -7.37
C ASN A 115 2.30 -4.37 -6.48
N ASN A 116 1.26 -4.61 -5.67
CA ASN A 116 0.71 -3.67 -4.71
C ASN A 116 0.80 -4.26 -3.29
N LEU A 117 1.13 -3.39 -2.34
CA LEU A 117 1.10 -3.69 -0.92
C LEU A 117 -0.29 -3.38 -0.36
N TYR A 118 -0.88 -4.35 0.33
CA TYR A 118 -2.11 -4.20 1.09
C TYR A 118 -1.77 -4.38 2.56
N ILE A 119 -2.30 -3.50 3.40
CA ILE A 119 -2.11 -3.55 4.84
C ILE A 119 -3.46 -3.37 5.49
N SER A 120 -3.87 -4.36 6.29
CA SER A 120 -5.09 -4.28 7.10
C SER A 120 -4.76 -4.09 8.56
N TYR A 121 -5.61 -3.32 9.24
CA TYR A 121 -5.55 -3.04 10.66
C TYR A 121 -6.93 -3.26 11.25
N THR A 122 -7.00 -3.86 12.43
CA THR A 122 -8.24 -4.05 13.18
C THR A 122 -8.24 -3.16 14.42
N SER A 123 -9.42 -2.78 14.90
CA SER A 123 -9.61 -2.00 16.12
C SER A 123 -10.77 -2.58 16.94
N ARG A 124 -10.73 -2.37 18.26
CA ARG A 124 -11.76 -2.84 19.20
C ARG A 124 -12.85 -1.80 19.48
N ASP A 125 -12.67 -0.55 19.06
CA ASP A 125 -13.46 0.56 19.60
C ASP A 125 -14.92 0.63 19.10
N ARG A 126 -15.28 0.10 17.92
CA ARG A 126 -16.66 0.19 17.39
C ARG A 126 -17.03 -0.95 16.42
N PRO A 127 -18.34 -1.18 16.15
CA PRO A 127 -18.80 -2.17 15.19
C PRO A 127 -18.16 -1.98 13.81
N ALA A 128 -17.83 -3.10 13.16
CA ALA A 128 -17.02 -3.17 11.95
C ALA A 128 -17.53 -2.25 10.83
N LYS A 129 -16.86 -1.10 10.66
CA LYS A 129 -16.88 -0.33 9.43
C LYS A 129 -15.51 -0.49 8.78
N ASN A 130 -15.51 -0.96 7.53
CA ASN A 130 -14.30 -1.12 6.76
C ASN A 130 -14.01 0.18 6.01
N TYR A 131 -12.80 0.72 6.17
CA TYR A 131 -12.34 1.91 5.47
C TYR A 131 -11.29 1.53 4.42
N PHE A 132 -11.31 2.21 3.27
CA PHE A 132 -10.35 1.95 2.20
C PHE A 132 -9.60 3.25 1.87
N LEU A 133 -8.32 3.30 2.25
CA LEU A 133 -7.43 4.46 2.04
C LEU A 133 -6.48 4.19 0.87
N ASN A 134 -5.74 5.17 0.37
CA ASN A 134 -4.88 4.95 -0.80
C ASN A 134 -3.58 5.69 -0.80
N LEU A 135 -2.52 4.97 -0.50
CA LEU A 135 -1.20 5.55 -0.47
C LEU A 135 -0.40 5.14 -1.69
N LYS A 136 -0.11 6.13 -2.55
CA LYS A 136 0.92 5.99 -3.58
C LYS A 136 2.24 6.48 -3.02
N SER A 137 3.11 5.55 -2.69
CA SER A 137 4.46 5.86 -2.24
C SER A 137 5.47 4.90 -2.85
N PRO A 138 6.67 5.38 -3.26
CA PRO A 138 7.77 4.50 -3.63
C PRO A 138 8.10 3.48 -2.53
N CYS A 139 7.82 3.80 -1.26
CA CYS A 139 8.09 2.93 -0.13
C CYS A 139 7.17 1.73 0.00
N CYS A 140 6.03 1.74 -0.69
CA CYS A 140 5.16 0.57 -0.80
C CYS A 140 5.76 -0.50 -1.72
N CYS A 141 6.82 -0.18 -2.46
CA CYS A 141 7.52 -1.11 -3.33
C CYS A 141 8.72 -1.75 -2.60
N PRO A 142 8.98 -3.06 -2.77
CA PRO A 142 10.08 -3.73 -2.09
C PRO A 142 11.44 -3.13 -2.43
N ASN A 143 12.26 -2.88 -1.41
CA ASN A 143 13.61 -2.30 -1.49
C ASN A 143 13.70 -0.94 -2.21
N LYS A 144 12.58 -0.19 -2.33
CA LYS A 144 12.57 1.13 -3.00
C LYS A 144 12.66 2.32 -2.05
N CYS A 145 12.42 2.06 -0.78
CA CYS A 145 12.48 3.05 0.28
C CYS A 145 13.95 3.22 0.74
N ASN A 146 14.79 3.83 -0.08
CA ASN A 146 16.25 3.95 0.15
C ASN A 146 16.64 4.91 1.30
N GLY A 147 15.96 4.84 2.46
CA GLY A 147 16.19 5.71 3.61
C GLY A 147 15.83 7.19 3.41
N LYS A 148 15.38 7.58 2.21
CA LYS A 148 14.93 8.95 1.92
C LYS A 148 13.47 9.08 2.33
N LYS A 149 13.19 9.94 3.33
CA LYS A 149 11.83 10.40 3.59
C LYS A 149 11.27 11.02 2.31
N PRO A 150 10.03 10.71 1.89
CA PRO A 150 9.40 11.40 0.78
C PRO A 150 9.40 12.91 1.06
N THR A 151 9.99 13.69 0.17
CA THR A 151 10.13 15.16 0.32
C THR A 151 8.81 15.91 0.16
N LYS A 152 7.76 15.20 -0.24
CA LYS A 152 6.37 15.65 -0.22
C LYS A 152 5.58 14.53 0.42
N SER A 153 4.79 14.84 1.45
CA SER A 153 3.75 13.96 1.96
C SER A 153 2.97 13.43 0.75
N GLY A 154 3.17 12.16 0.42
CA GLY A 154 2.51 11.55 -0.72
C GLY A 154 1.02 11.63 -0.46
N GLY A 155 0.33 12.55 -1.15
CA GLY A 155 -1.09 12.76 -0.97
C GLY A 155 -1.83 11.45 -1.22
N LEU A 156 -2.75 11.12 -0.31
CA LEU A 156 -3.70 10.03 -0.52
C LEU A 156 -4.61 10.45 -1.68
N SER A 157 -4.57 9.71 -2.80
CA SER A 157 -5.41 10.00 -3.96
C SER A 157 -6.78 9.36 -3.75
N LEU A 158 -7.85 10.14 -3.86
CA LEU A 158 -9.22 9.61 -3.99
C LEU A 158 -9.28 8.66 -5.20
N GLY A 159 -9.38 7.34 -4.95
CA GLY A 159 -9.65 6.32 -5.98
C GLY A 159 -8.60 5.20 -6.22
N SER A 160 -8.08 4.49 -5.21
CA SER A 160 -7.33 3.22 -5.41
C SER A 160 -7.65 2.20 -4.27
N VAL A 161 -6.86 1.16 -3.93
CA VAL A 161 -7.14 0.30 -2.74
C VAL A 161 -6.00 0.18 -1.68
N LEU A 162 -6.31 0.47 -0.40
CA LEU A 162 -5.72 -0.10 0.84
C LEU A 162 -6.87 -0.81 1.56
N LEU A 163 -6.71 -2.11 1.83
CA LEU A 163 -7.74 -2.96 2.45
C LEU A 163 -7.55 -2.93 3.97
N ILE A 164 -8.45 -2.27 4.70
CA ILE A 164 -8.54 -2.35 6.16
C ILE A 164 -9.78 -3.17 6.47
N MET A 165 -9.58 -4.38 7.01
CA MET A 165 -10.62 -5.31 7.45
C MET A 165 -10.69 -5.30 8.97
#